data_AF-A0A7L4DJZ4-F1
#
_entry.id   AF-A0A7L4DJZ4-F1
#
_cell.length_a   1.000
_cell.length_b   1.000
_cell.length_c   1.000
_cell.angle_alpha   90.00
_cell.angle_beta   90.00
_cell.angle_gamma   90.00
#
_symmetry.space_group_name_H-M   'P 1'
#
loop_
_entity.id
_entity.type
_entity.pdbx_description
1 polymer ?
#
loop_
_entity_poly.entity_id
_entity_poly.type
_entity_poly.pdbx_seq_one_letter_code
_entity_poly.pdbx_strand_id
1 'polypeptide(L)'
;LQLDFWLEPRGLGHPVDVRVPFPSLQPLKAHLEANGIPYSIMIEDVQALVDHEQMEMLRSPRRLPLSTSTFDYSSYHTLDEIYAFMDLLVAENPNLVSKLEIGRSTENRPLYVLKFSKGGTNRPAIWIDTGIHSREWVTQASGVWFAKKIILDHENDEGLASVLNEMDIFLEIVTNPDGFVFTQTKNRMWRKTRSKHSGSICVGVDPNRNWDAGFGGSGASGNPCSETYHGPYANSEPEVKAIVDFVKSHGNIKAFISIHSYSQLLLYPYGYTSTPAPDEKELHELSEKAVAALSSLYGTNYKYGSIITTIYKASGSTVDWTYNQGIKYSFTFELRDTGRYGFLLPAKQIVPTAEETWLALKVIMQHTLEHPY
;
A
#
# COMPACT_ATOMS: atom_id res chain seq x y z
N LEU A 1 22.27 0.56 -17.90
CA LEU A 1 21.28 -0.52 -18.03
C LEU A 1 19.85 -0.10 -17.66
N GLN A 2 19.64 0.94 -16.81
CA GLN A 2 18.29 1.41 -16.42
C GLN A 2 17.39 0.27 -15.91
N LEU A 3 17.95 -0.58 -15.05
CA LEU A 3 17.23 -1.70 -14.45
C LEU A 3 16.22 -1.17 -13.43
N ASP A 4 15.07 -1.84 -13.34
CA ASP A 4 13.99 -1.51 -12.41
C ASP A 4 13.73 -2.74 -11.55
N PHE A 5 14.18 -2.69 -10.29
CA PHE A 5 14.03 -3.77 -9.34
C PHE A 5 12.58 -3.76 -8.82
N TRP A 6 11.89 -4.86 -9.08
CA TRP A 6 10.54 -5.10 -8.57
C TRP A 6 10.61 -5.75 -7.20
N LEU A 7 11.61 -6.61 -6.99
CA LEU A 7 11.93 -7.20 -5.71
C LEU A 7 13.44 -7.08 -5.47
N GLU A 8 13.82 -6.29 -4.48
CA GLU A 8 15.21 -5.97 -4.16
C GLU A 8 16.00 -7.20 -3.64
N PRO A 9 17.34 -7.21 -3.74
CA PRO A 9 18.18 -8.23 -3.12
C PRO A 9 18.01 -8.31 -1.59
N ARG A 10 17.70 -9.51 -1.08
CA ARG A 10 17.34 -9.75 0.34
C ARG A 10 18.36 -10.57 1.13
N GLY A 11 19.32 -11.19 0.44
CA GLY A 11 20.27 -12.14 1.01
C GLY A 11 20.36 -13.41 0.18
N LEU A 12 21.15 -14.37 0.66
CA LEU A 12 21.37 -15.63 -0.05
C LEU A 12 20.09 -16.46 -0.12
N GLY A 13 19.81 -17.05 -1.29
CA GLY A 13 18.69 -17.97 -1.51
C GLY A 13 17.33 -17.30 -1.74
N HIS A 14 17.23 -15.98 -1.67
CA HIS A 14 16.00 -15.24 -1.99
C HIS A 14 15.98 -14.80 -3.47
N PRO A 15 14.82 -14.90 -4.15
CA PRO A 15 14.69 -14.41 -5.51
C PRO A 15 14.80 -12.88 -5.57
N VAL A 16 15.29 -12.39 -6.71
CA VAL A 16 15.38 -10.97 -7.09
C VAL A 16 14.64 -10.82 -8.40
N ASP A 17 13.66 -9.92 -8.44
CA ASP A 17 12.85 -9.68 -9.64
C ASP A 17 13.29 -8.33 -10.22
N VAL A 18 13.73 -8.35 -11.48
CA VAL A 18 14.23 -7.15 -12.17
C VAL A 18 13.58 -7.04 -13.54
N ARG A 19 12.93 -5.91 -13.79
CA ARG A 19 12.49 -5.52 -15.13
C ARG A 19 13.68 -4.96 -15.89
N VAL A 20 13.91 -5.51 -17.07
CA VAL A 20 15.07 -5.18 -17.91
C VAL A 20 14.55 -4.51 -19.18
N PRO A 21 14.95 -3.26 -19.47
CA PRO A 21 14.63 -2.63 -20.75
C PRO A 21 15.18 -3.46 -21.92
N PHE A 22 14.45 -3.54 -23.03
CA PHE A 22 14.84 -4.35 -24.21
C PHE A 22 16.28 -4.11 -24.69
N PRO A 23 16.79 -2.85 -24.80
CA PRO A 23 18.18 -2.60 -25.19
C PRO A 23 19.23 -3.14 -24.19
N SER A 24 18.84 -3.36 -22.93
CA SER A 24 19.70 -3.83 -21.84
C SER A 24 19.63 -5.34 -21.64
N LEU A 25 18.75 -6.06 -22.36
CA LEU A 25 18.49 -7.48 -22.14
C LEU A 25 19.74 -8.34 -22.41
N GLN A 26 20.35 -8.20 -23.59
CA GLN A 26 21.53 -8.98 -23.97
C GLN A 26 22.76 -8.67 -23.09
N PRO A 27 23.11 -7.38 -22.82
CA PRO A 27 24.18 -7.06 -21.89
C PRO A 27 23.99 -7.67 -20.49
N LEU A 28 22.76 -7.68 -19.96
CA LEU A 28 22.51 -8.26 -18.64
C LEU A 28 22.60 -9.79 -18.66
N LYS A 29 22.01 -10.47 -19.66
CA LYS A 29 22.10 -11.93 -19.78
C LYS A 29 23.55 -12.41 -19.85
N ALA A 30 24.36 -11.77 -20.69
CA ALA A 30 25.78 -12.06 -20.80
C ALA A 30 26.52 -11.85 -19.46
N HIS A 31 26.18 -10.80 -18.70
CA HIS A 31 26.75 -10.57 -17.38
C HIS A 31 26.36 -11.67 -16.38
N LEU A 32 25.10 -12.09 -16.36
CA LEU A 32 24.63 -13.15 -15.46
C LEU A 32 25.29 -14.49 -15.79
N GLU A 33 25.35 -14.85 -17.07
CA GLU A 33 25.97 -16.09 -17.55
C GLU A 33 27.48 -16.13 -17.26
N ALA A 34 28.19 -15.03 -17.52
CA ALA A 34 29.63 -14.92 -17.23
C ALA A 34 29.97 -15.05 -15.74
N ASN A 35 29.03 -14.73 -14.86
CA ASN A 35 29.20 -14.83 -13.40
C ASN A 35 28.52 -16.08 -12.81
N GLY A 36 27.99 -16.98 -13.64
CA GLY A 36 27.30 -18.19 -13.19
C GLY A 36 26.05 -17.91 -12.35
N ILE A 37 25.40 -16.76 -12.55
CA ILE A 37 24.18 -16.38 -11.83
C ILE A 37 22.98 -16.96 -12.58
N PRO A 38 22.28 -17.97 -12.02
CA PRO A 38 21.11 -18.55 -12.67
C PRO A 38 19.96 -17.54 -12.72
N TYR A 39 19.22 -17.55 -13.82
CA TYR A 39 18.03 -16.73 -14.00
C TYR A 39 16.96 -17.47 -14.79
N SER A 40 15.71 -17.04 -14.64
CA SER A 40 14.57 -17.47 -15.44
C SER A 40 13.77 -16.25 -15.89
N ILE A 41 13.14 -16.33 -17.06
CA ILE A 41 12.28 -15.26 -17.56
C ILE A 41 10.89 -15.45 -16.95
N MET A 42 10.47 -14.49 -16.12
CA MET A 42 9.17 -14.52 -15.45
C MET A 42 8.06 -13.93 -16.32
N ILE A 43 8.35 -12.80 -16.98
CA ILE A 43 7.46 -12.11 -17.92
C ILE A 43 8.26 -11.86 -19.20
N GLU A 44 7.84 -12.49 -20.29
CA GLU A 44 8.52 -12.37 -21.59
C GLU A 44 8.39 -10.97 -22.20
N ASP A 45 7.17 -10.41 -22.13
CA ASP A 45 6.87 -9.07 -22.63
C ASP A 45 5.97 -8.32 -21.65
N VAL A 46 6.56 -7.33 -20.97
CA VAL A 46 5.84 -6.45 -20.03
C VAL A 46 4.81 -5.58 -20.78
N GLN A 47 5.10 -5.18 -22.03
CA GLN A 47 4.18 -4.34 -22.80
C GLN A 47 2.88 -5.08 -23.12
N ALA A 48 2.94 -6.39 -23.42
CA ALA A 48 1.75 -7.20 -23.65
C ALA A 48 0.80 -7.22 -22.43
N LEU A 49 1.33 -7.24 -21.20
CA LEU A 49 0.54 -7.16 -19.98
C LEU A 49 -0.06 -5.76 -19.77
N VAL A 50 0.72 -4.71 -20.04
CA VAL A 50 0.23 -3.31 -19.99
C VAL A 50 -0.87 -3.08 -21.03
N ASP A 51 -0.71 -3.59 -22.25
CA ASP A 51 -1.72 -3.47 -23.31
C ASP A 51 -3.01 -4.20 -22.93
N HIS A 52 -2.91 -5.39 -22.32
CA HIS A 52 -4.06 -6.11 -21.82
C HIS A 52 -4.81 -5.34 -20.72
N GLU A 53 -4.09 -4.80 -19.74
CA GLU A 53 -4.66 -3.96 -18.67
C GLU A 53 -5.37 -2.73 -19.24
N GLN A 54 -4.75 -2.03 -20.19
CA GLN A 54 -5.36 -0.87 -20.85
C GLN A 54 -6.61 -1.24 -21.65
N MET A 55 -6.60 -2.40 -22.34
CA MET A 55 -7.78 -2.89 -23.05
C MET A 55 -8.93 -3.21 -22.10
N GLU A 56 -8.67 -3.80 -20.93
CA GLU A 56 -9.69 -4.04 -19.90
C GLU A 56 -10.26 -2.71 -19.40
N MET A 57 -9.41 -1.75 -19.03
CA MET A 57 -9.84 -0.41 -18.57
C MET A 57 -10.61 0.39 -19.63
N LEU A 58 -10.37 0.16 -20.93
CA LEU A 58 -11.10 0.81 -22.02
C LEU A 58 -12.46 0.16 -22.33
N ARG A 59 -12.64 -1.12 -21.97
CA ARG A 59 -13.91 -1.83 -22.15
C ARG A 59 -14.92 -1.48 -21.06
N SER A 60 -14.45 -1.15 -19.86
CA SER A 60 -15.29 -0.58 -18.81
C SER A 60 -15.75 0.83 -19.21
N PRO A 61 -17.06 1.14 -19.21
CA PRO A 61 -17.54 2.45 -19.63
C PRO A 61 -16.92 3.52 -18.73
N ARG A 62 -16.07 4.38 -19.29
CA ARG A 62 -15.52 5.58 -18.62
C ARG A 62 -16.61 6.63 -18.42
N ARG A 63 -17.61 6.29 -17.62
CA ARG A 63 -18.65 7.20 -17.14
C ARG A 63 -18.40 7.35 -15.66
N LEU A 64 -18.46 8.60 -15.18
CA LEU A 64 -18.50 8.83 -13.74
C LEU A 64 -19.60 7.95 -13.14
N PRO A 65 -19.31 7.26 -12.02
CA PRO A 65 -20.28 6.38 -11.40
C PRO A 65 -21.55 7.16 -11.03
N LEU A 66 -22.72 6.51 -11.15
CA LEU A 66 -24.00 7.10 -10.74
C LEU A 66 -24.37 6.75 -9.31
N SER A 67 -23.89 5.61 -8.82
CA SER A 67 -24.06 5.14 -7.45
C SER A 67 -22.93 4.19 -7.07
N THR A 68 -22.70 4.00 -5.76
CA THR A 68 -21.75 2.99 -5.31
C THR A 68 -22.23 1.54 -5.56
N SER A 69 -23.53 1.33 -5.76
CA SER A 69 -24.10 0.01 -6.11
C SER A 69 -23.83 -0.42 -7.55
N THR A 70 -23.61 0.54 -8.46
CA THR A 70 -23.34 0.30 -9.88
C THR A 70 -21.87 0.53 -10.26
N PHE A 71 -21.04 0.92 -9.29
CA PHE A 71 -19.59 1.02 -9.44
C PHE A 71 -18.97 -0.36 -9.71
N ASP A 72 -18.03 -0.45 -10.64
CA ASP A 72 -17.37 -1.71 -11.01
C ASP A 72 -16.13 -1.97 -10.15
N TYR A 73 -16.30 -2.67 -9.03
CA TYR A 73 -15.19 -3.04 -8.16
C TYR A 73 -14.23 -4.11 -8.71
N SER A 74 -14.46 -4.58 -9.95
CA SER A 74 -13.60 -5.57 -10.63
C SER A 74 -12.69 -4.96 -11.68
N SER A 75 -12.63 -3.63 -11.76
CA SER A 75 -11.78 -2.86 -12.69
C SER A 75 -10.80 -1.94 -11.96
N TYR A 76 -9.71 -1.57 -12.63
CA TYR A 76 -8.86 -0.45 -12.21
C TYR A 76 -9.46 0.89 -12.65
N HIS A 77 -9.36 1.89 -11.79
CA HIS A 77 -10.00 3.19 -11.98
C HIS A 77 -9.00 4.35 -12.00
N THR A 78 -9.38 5.42 -12.67
CA THR A 78 -8.66 6.69 -12.64
C THR A 78 -8.82 7.39 -11.29
N LEU A 79 -7.92 8.34 -10.99
CA LEU A 79 -8.02 9.13 -9.76
C LEU A 79 -9.38 9.84 -9.64
N ASP A 80 -9.86 10.43 -10.74
CA ASP A 80 -11.13 11.15 -10.77
C ASP A 80 -12.33 10.23 -10.51
N GLU A 81 -12.31 8.99 -11.03
CA GLU A 81 -13.34 7.98 -10.75
C GLU A 81 -13.33 7.53 -9.29
N ILE A 82 -12.14 7.37 -8.69
CA ILE A 82 -12.00 7.02 -7.26
C ILE A 82 -12.51 8.18 -6.39
N TYR A 83 -12.15 9.43 -6.71
CA TYR A 83 -12.60 10.59 -5.95
C TYR A 83 -14.11 10.81 -6.07
N ALA A 84 -14.68 10.59 -7.26
CA ALA A 84 -16.13 10.59 -7.47
C ALA A 84 -16.82 9.46 -6.68
N PHE A 85 -16.22 8.26 -6.63
CA PHE A 85 -16.71 7.17 -5.78
C PHE A 85 -16.75 7.57 -4.29
N MET A 86 -15.70 8.23 -3.78
CA MET A 86 -15.67 8.70 -2.39
C MET A 86 -16.79 9.71 -2.12
N ASP A 87 -17.05 10.62 -3.06
CA ASP A 87 -18.18 11.57 -2.96
C ASP A 87 -19.53 10.87 -2.93
N LEU A 88 -19.75 9.88 -3.80
CA LEU A 88 -20.97 9.07 -3.80
C LEU A 88 -21.15 8.30 -2.49
N LEU A 89 -20.07 7.69 -1.98
CA LEU A 89 -20.12 6.91 -0.74
C LEU A 89 -20.54 7.77 0.45
N VAL A 90 -20.04 9.02 0.54
CA VAL A 90 -20.45 9.98 1.57
C VAL A 90 -21.89 10.42 1.36
N ALA A 91 -22.28 10.77 0.12
CA ALA A 91 -23.63 11.23 -0.18
C ALA A 91 -24.69 10.16 0.11
N GLU A 92 -24.38 8.90 -0.14
CA GLU A 92 -25.26 7.76 0.14
C GLU A 92 -25.30 7.36 1.63
N ASN A 93 -24.26 7.71 2.41
CA ASN A 93 -24.10 7.26 3.81
C ASN A 93 -23.68 8.39 4.78
N PRO A 94 -24.40 9.53 4.81
CA PRO A 94 -23.93 10.75 5.48
C PRO A 94 -23.83 10.66 7.00
N ASN A 95 -24.49 9.67 7.62
CA ASN A 95 -24.47 9.46 9.08
C ASN A 95 -23.29 8.60 9.55
N LEU A 96 -22.59 7.94 8.62
CA LEU A 96 -21.51 7.00 8.94
C LEU A 96 -20.18 7.43 8.31
N VAL A 97 -20.22 8.03 7.10
CA VAL A 97 -19.03 8.35 6.33
C VAL A 97 -18.89 9.85 6.14
N SER A 98 -17.67 10.34 6.32
CA SER A 98 -17.27 11.69 5.92
C SER A 98 -15.96 11.66 5.15
N LYS A 99 -15.75 12.63 4.25
CA LYS A 99 -14.50 12.79 3.49
C LYS A 99 -13.72 13.97 4.07
N LEU A 100 -12.49 13.71 4.49
CA LEU A 100 -11.56 14.68 5.05
C LEU A 100 -10.48 15.00 4.03
N GLU A 101 -10.11 16.27 3.88
CA GLU A 101 -8.89 16.67 3.18
C GLU A 101 -7.79 16.89 4.23
N ILE A 102 -6.76 16.04 4.25
CA ILE A 102 -5.69 16.09 5.26
C ILE A 102 -4.49 16.93 4.81
N GLY A 103 -4.45 17.31 3.54
CA GLY A 103 -3.35 18.03 2.93
C GLY A 103 -3.46 18.05 1.41
N ARG A 104 -2.39 18.47 0.75
CA ARG A 104 -2.30 18.47 -0.71
C ARG A 104 -0.95 17.89 -1.15
N SER A 105 -0.97 17.16 -2.25
CA SER A 105 0.21 16.56 -2.86
C SER A 105 1.18 17.60 -3.44
N THR A 106 2.32 17.12 -3.92
CA THR A 106 3.34 17.95 -4.58
C THR A 106 2.77 18.75 -5.75
N GLU A 107 1.94 18.13 -6.59
CA GLU A 107 1.26 18.76 -7.73
C GLU A 107 -0.11 19.36 -7.34
N ASN A 108 -0.32 19.61 -6.04
CA ASN A 108 -1.47 20.31 -5.46
C ASN A 108 -2.82 19.59 -5.64
N ARG A 109 -2.82 18.25 -5.66
CA ARG A 109 -4.05 17.45 -5.58
C ARG A 109 -4.46 17.26 -4.12
N PRO A 110 -5.75 17.30 -3.79
CA PRO A 110 -6.20 17.06 -2.42
C PRO A 110 -5.89 15.62 -1.99
N LEU A 111 -5.45 15.46 -0.74
CA LEU A 111 -5.24 14.17 -0.09
C LEU A 111 -6.48 13.84 0.74
N TYR A 112 -7.27 12.88 0.24
CA TYR A 112 -8.58 12.57 0.82
C TYR A 112 -8.56 11.29 1.66
N VAL A 113 -9.19 11.37 2.84
CA VAL A 113 -9.40 10.25 3.76
C VAL A 113 -10.89 10.07 3.98
N LEU A 114 -11.39 8.84 3.89
CA LEU A 114 -12.73 8.49 4.36
C LEU A 114 -12.66 8.18 5.86
N LYS A 115 -13.50 8.87 6.64
CA LYS A 115 -13.72 8.56 8.06
C LYS A 115 -15.05 7.81 8.19
N PHE A 116 -15.01 6.60 8.74
CA PHE A 116 -16.16 5.80 9.15
C PHE A 116 -16.32 5.92 10.67
N SER A 117 -17.45 6.44 11.13
CA SER A 117 -17.68 6.71 12.55
C SER A 117 -19.16 6.72 12.93
N LYS A 118 -19.49 6.15 14.08
CA LYS A 118 -20.83 6.24 14.70
C LYS A 118 -20.97 7.46 15.63
N GLY A 119 -20.10 8.47 15.50
CA GLY A 119 -20.08 9.68 16.31
C GLY A 119 -19.08 9.62 17.46
N GLY A 120 -19.22 10.50 18.46
CA GLY A 120 -18.24 10.68 19.54
C GLY A 120 -17.08 11.61 19.16
N THR A 121 -16.24 11.92 20.14
CA THR A 121 -15.10 12.84 19.99
C THR A 121 -13.80 12.12 20.30
N ASN A 122 -12.83 12.20 19.37
CA ASN A 122 -11.48 11.62 19.52
C ASN A 122 -11.46 10.15 19.99
N ARG A 123 -12.35 9.34 19.40
CA ARG A 123 -12.41 7.90 19.70
C ARG A 123 -11.11 7.20 19.30
N PRO A 124 -10.76 6.07 19.94
CA PRO A 124 -9.69 5.21 19.44
C PRO A 124 -9.92 4.91 17.96
N ALA A 125 -8.87 4.95 17.15
CA ALA A 125 -9.02 4.86 15.71
C ALA A 125 -8.10 3.83 15.06
N ILE A 126 -8.52 3.36 13.89
CA ILE A 126 -7.74 2.48 13.01
C ILE A 126 -7.46 3.24 11.73
N TRP A 127 -6.18 3.32 11.34
CA TRP A 127 -5.76 3.91 10.07
C TRP A 127 -5.44 2.81 9.07
N ILE A 128 -5.94 2.96 7.85
CA ILE A 128 -5.64 2.10 6.70
C ILE A 128 -5.27 3.02 5.52
N ASP A 129 -4.12 2.79 4.91
CA ASP A 129 -3.73 3.45 3.65
C ASP A 129 -3.38 2.45 2.55
N THR A 130 -3.67 2.86 1.31
CA THR A 130 -3.34 2.11 0.10
C THR A 130 -2.64 3.01 -0.90
N GLY A 131 -1.75 2.43 -1.71
CA GLY A 131 -1.24 3.10 -2.90
C GLY A 131 -0.22 4.20 -2.62
N ILE A 132 0.51 4.12 -1.50
CA ILE A 132 1.66 5.00 -1.25
C ILE A 132 2.72 4.84 -2.35
N HIS A 133 2.90 3.64 -2.90
CA HIS A 133 3.57 3.44 -4.18
C HIS A 133 2.58 3.35 -5.33
N SER A 134 2.78 4.20 -6.33
CA SER A 134 1.76 4.42 -7.35
C SER A 134 1.51 3.25 -8.30
N ARG A 135 2.51 2.39 -8.54
CA ARG A 135 2.40 1.24 -9.47
C ARG A 135 1.63 0.05 -8.92
N GLU A 136 1.35 0.05 -7.62
CA GLU A 136 0.78 -1.08 -6.87
C GLU A 136 -0.76 -1.07 -6.94
N TRP A 137 -1.31 -1.05 -8.16
CA TRP A 137 -2.72 -0.70 -8.46
C TRP A 137 -3.77 -1.54 -7.72
N VAL A 138 -3.46 -2.81 -7.38
CA VAL A 138 -4.36 -3.68 -6.62
C VAL A 138 -4.66 -3.10 -5.24
N THR A 139 -3.77 -2.29 -4.67
CA THR A 139 -3.94 -1.68 -3.35
C THR A 139 -5.04 -0.63 -3.37
N GLN A 140 -5.01 0.33 -4.29
CA GLN A 140 -6.06 1.35 -4.42
C GLN A 140 -7.41 0.72 -4.78
N ALA A 141 -7.40 -0.27 -5.70
CA ALA A 141 -8.61 -0.99 -6.07
C ALA A 141 -9.23 -1.76 -4.87
N SER A 142 -8.38 -2.38 -4.04
CA SER A 142 -8.81 -3.01 -2.79
C SER A 142 -9.32 -1.98 -1.79
N GLY A 143 -8.68 -0.81 -1.67
CA GLY A 143 -9.14 0.31 -0.85
C GLY A 143 -10.57 0.77 -1.18
N VAL A 144 -10.88 0.93 -2.48
CA VAL A 144 -12.25 1.21 -2.95
C VAL A 144 -13.23 0.12 -2.53
N TRP A 145 -12.85 -1.15 -2.69
CA TRP A 145 -13.67 -2.28 -2.29
C TRP A 145 -13.90 -2.33 -0.76
N PHE A 146 -12.86 -2.11 0.06
CA PHE A 146 -12.96 -2.05 1.52
C PHE A 146 -13.93 -0.97 1.97
N ALA A 147 -13.85 0.22 1.36
CA ALA A 147 -14.75 1.33 1.67
C ALA A 147 -16.21 0.93 1.48
N LYS A 148 -16.55 0.25 0.37
CA LYS A 148 -17.89 -0.27 0.15
C LYS A 148 -18.24 -1.41 1.11
N LYS A 149 -17.29 -2.30 1.40
CA LYS A 149 -17.49 -3.45 2.28
C LYS A 149 -17.84 -3.01 3.71
N ILE A 150 -17.19 -1.97 4.23
CA ILE A 150 -17.53 -1.38 5.53
C ILE A 150 -19.01 -0.97 5.57
N ILE A 151 -19.52 -0.36 4.49
CA ILE A 151 -20.94 0.03 4.40
C ILE A 151 -21.88 -1.16 4.34
N LEU A 152 -21.52 -2.22 3.63
CA LEU A 152 -22.38 -3.40 3.54
C LEU A 152 -22.44 -4.19 4.86
N ASP A 153 -21.37 -4.15 5.64
CA ASP A 153 -21.20 -5.02 6.81
C ASP A 153 -21.42 -4.31 8.16
N HIS A 154 -21.49 -2.97 8.23
CA HIS A 154 -21.49 -2.24 9.53
C HIS A 154 -22.66 -2.58 10.48
N GLU A 155 -23.73 -3.18 9.95
CA GLU A 155 -24.90 -3.67 10.69
C GLU A 155 -25.07 -5.20 10.61
N ASN A 156 -24.38 -5.86 9.68
CA ASN A 156 -24.60 -7.28 9.35
C ASN A 156 -23.46 -8.21 9.80
N ASP A 157 -22.28 -7.67 10.14
CA ASP A 157 -21.14 -8.40 10.68
C ASP A 157 -20.90 -7.93 12.13
N GLU A 158 -21.14 -8.81 13.11
CA GLU A 158 -21.05 -8.45 14.54
C GLU A 158 -19.65 -7.96 14.94
N GLY A 159 -18.59 -8.48 14.33
CA GLY A 159 -17.22 -8.06 14.60
C GLY A 159 -16.97 -6.63 14.13
N LEU A 160 -17.28 -6.33 12.87
CA LEU A 160 -17.16 -4.97 12.34
C LEU A 160 -18.10 -3.99 13.06
N ALA A 161 -19.33 -4.40 13.35
CA ALA A 161 -20.28 -3.57 14.08
C ALA A 161 -19.74 -3.20 15.47
N SER A 162 -19.11 -4.14 16.18
CA SER A 162 -18.46 -3.91 17.47
C SER A 162 -17.28 -2.95 17.36
N VAL A 163 -16.43 -3.12 16.34
CA VAL A 163 -15.34 -2.19 16.04
C VAL A 163 -15.89 -0.78 15.80
N LEU A 164 -16.89 -0.59 14.94
CA LEU A 164 -17.46 0.73 14.63
C LEU A 164 -18.29 1.34 15.78
N ASN A 165 -18.69 0.56 16.78
CA ASN A 165 -19.35 1.07 17.98
C ASN A 165 -18.37 1.75 18.93
N GLU A 166 -17.11 1.30 18.98
CA GLU A 166 -16.09 1.81 19.93
C GLU A 166 -14.99 2.62 19.24
N MET A 167 -14.68 2.30 17.97
CA MET A 167 -13.58 2.89 17.21
C MET A 167 -14.02 3.61 15.93
N ASP A 168 -13.19 4.56 15.49
CA ASP A 168 -13.27 5.16 14.15
C ASP A 168 -12.35 4.41 13.18
N ILE A 169 -12.71 4.33 11.89
CA ILE A 169 -11.80 3.84 10.83
C ILE A 169 -11.51 4.99 9.87
N PHE A 170 -10.23 5.25 9.61
CA PHE A 170 -9.74 6.16 8.59
C PHE A 170 -9.15 5.35 7.43
N LEU A 171 -9.60 5.63 6.21
CA LEU A 171 -9.16 4.97 5.00
C LEU A 171 -8.68 5.98 3.96
N GLU A 172 -7.38 5.99 3.68
CA GLU A 172 -6.76 6.77 2.61
C GLU A 172 -6.56 5.87 1.38
N ILE A 173 -7.43 6.02 0.36
CA ILE A 173 -7.43 5.11 -0.80
C ILE A 173 -6.26 5.39 -1.76
N VAL A 174 -5.87 6.65 -1.92
CA VAL A 174 -4.78 7.03 -2.85
C VAL A 174 -3.79 7.95 -2.14
N THR A 175 -2.86 7.35 -1.41
CA THR A 175 -1.86 8.11 -0.64
C THR A 175 -0.85 8.87 -1.50
N ASN A 176 -0.55 8.39 -2.72
CA ASN A 176 0.33 9.08 -3.67
C ASN A 176 -0.42 9.40 -4.98
N PRO A 177 -1.30 10.43 -4.98
CA PRO A 177 -2.17 10.71 -6.13
C PRO A 177 -1.40 11.20 -7.36
N ASP A 178 -0.29 11.91 -7.18
CA ASP A 178 0.51 12.41 -8.30
C ASP A 178 1.23 11.27 -9.03
N GLY A 179 1.85 10.37 -8.25
CA GLY A 179 2.41 9.15 -8.80
C GLY A 179 1.34 8.31 -9.49
N PHE A 180 0.16 8.15 -8.88
CA PHE A 180 -0.93 7.34 -9.42
C PHE A 180 -1.40 7.86 -10.79
N VAL A 181 -1.66 9.15 -10.92
CA VAL A 181 -1.98 9.78 -12.23
C VAL A 181 -0.84 9.59 -13.23
N PHE A 182 0.42 9.70 -12.80
CA PHE A 182 1.57 9.50 -13.67
C PHE A 182 1.67 8.05 -14.19
N THR A 183 1.27 7.05 -13.39
CA THR A 183 1.22 5.65 -13.85
C THR A 183 0.20 5.41 -14.95
N GLN A 184 -0.92 6.13 -14.93
CA GLN A 184 -1.98 5.97 -15.92
C GLN A 184 -1.73 6.75 -17.21
N THR A 185 -0.91 7.79 -17.15
CA THR A 185 -0.75 8.76 -18.25
C THR A 185 0.63 8.75 -18.90
N LYS A 186 1.69 8.30 -18.21
CA LYS A 186 3.08 8.42 -18.67
C LYS A 186 3.93 7.18 -18.45
N ASN A 187 3.96 6.62 -17.24
CA ASN A 187 4.83 5.49 -16.91
C ASN A 187 4.19 4.56 -15.89
N ARG A 188 3.58 3.47 -16.36
CA ARG A 188 2.89 2.46 -15.55
C ARG A 188 3.74 1.86 -14.41
N MET A 189 5.06 1.88 -14.55
CA MET A 189 6.01 1.34 -13.57
C MET A 189 6.50 2.37 -12.54
N TRP A 190 5.97 3.60 -12.56
CA TRP A 190 6.37 4.65 -11.62
C TRP A 190 5.94 4.32 -10.19
N ARG A 191 6.88 4.40 -9.25
CA ARG A 191 6.67 4.08 -7.82
C ARG A 191 6.56 5.32 -6.94
N LYS A 192 7.44 6.30 -7.18
CA LYS A 192 7.76 7.43 -6.29
C LYS A 192 6.69 8.54 -6.29
N THR A 193 6.88 9.55 -5.44
CA THR A 193 6.17 10.84 -5.55
C THR A 193 6.57 11.59 -6.84
N ARG A 194 6.06 12.81 -7.05
CA ARG A 194 6.39 13.67 -8.21
C ARG A 194 7.16 14.94 -7.83
N SER A 195 7.75 14.98 -6.64
CA SER A 195 8.56 16.11 -6.16
C SER A 195 9.78 16.39 -7.02
N LYS A 196 10.10 17.68 -7.19
CA LYS A 196 11.28 18.15 -7.93
C LYS A 196 12.32 18.63 -6.94
N HIS A 197 13.57 18.21 -7.12
CA HIS A 197 14.67 18.58 -6.25
C HIS A 197 15.67 19.48 -6.99
N SER A 198 16.06 20.58 -6.35
CA SER A 198 17.07 21.49 -6.90
C SER A 198 18.38 20.76 -7.17
N GLY A 199 18.99 21.00 -8.34
CA GLY A 199 20.25 20.36 -8.73
C GLY A 199 20.13 18.92 -9.23
N SER A 200 18.92 18.36 -9.37
CA SER A 200 18.68 17.02 -9.93
C SER A 200 17.74 17.07 -11.13
N ILE A 201 18.03 16.28 -12.17
CA ILE A 201 17.11 16.03 -13.28
C ILE A 201 16.06 14.95 -12.95
N CYS A 202 16.31 14.16 -11.90
CA CYS A 202 15.46 13.07 -11.46
C CYS A 202 14.36 13.57 -10.52
N VAL A 203 13.20 12.93 -10.61
CA VAL A 203 11.95 13.33 -9.95
C VAL A 203 11.55 12.29 -8.91
N GLY A 204 10.98 12.76 -7.81
CA GLY A 204 10.31 11.95 -6.80
C GLY A 204 11.23 11.32 -5.77
N VAL A 205 10.65 11.11 -4.60
CA VAL A 205 11.17 10.38 -3.45
C VAL A 205 10.39 9.09 -3.30
N ASP A 206 11.02 8.04 -2.77
CA ASP A 206 10.29 6.86 -2.30
C ASP A 206 9.53 7.24 -1.02
N PRO A 207 8.18 7.35 -1.08
CA PRO A 207 7.39 7.81 0.05
C PRO A 207 7.45 6.84 1.25
N ASN A 208 7.83 5.57 1.04
CA ASN A 208 8.06 4.60 2.12
C ASN A 208 9.56 4.46 2.49
N ARG A 209 10.37 5.48 2.18
CA ARG A 209 11.72 5.72 2.72
C ARG A 209 11.86 7.10 3.37
N ASN A 210 10.79 7.89 3.34
CA ASN A 210 10.82 9.29 3.75
C ASN A 210 10.43 9.52 5.21
N TRP A 211 10.01 8.49 5.95
CA TRP A 211 9.53 8.65 7.33
C TRP A 211 10.67 8.80 8.32
N ASP A 212 10.41 9.46 9.46
CA ASP A 212 11.40 9.69 10.53
C ASP A 212 11.63 8.45 11.41
N ALA A 213 12.03 7.34 10.79
CA ALA A 213 12.32 6.07 11.45
C ALA A 213 13.56 5.43 10.84
N GLY A 214 14.73 5.72 11.42
CA GLY A 214 16.02 5.30 10.85
C GLY A 214 16.33 5.98 9.50
N PHE A 215 15.72 7.13 9.23
CA PHE A 215 15.83 7.88 7.97
C PHE A 215 17.28 8.00 7.45
N GLY A 216 17.47 7.78 6.14
CA GLY A 216 18.80 7.80 5.51
C GLY A 216 19.70 6.61 5.86
N GLY A 217 19.19 5.62 6.61
CA GLY A 217 19.89 4.40 6.96
C GLY A 217 20.00 3.39 5.80
N SER A 218 20.46 2.18 6.13
CA SER A 218 20.56 1.09 5.15
C SER A 218 19.18 0.70 4.63
N GLY A 219 19.08 0.39 3.33
CA GLY A 219 17.82 0.03 2.68
C GLY A 219 17.12 1.20 1.99
N ALA A 220 17.71 2.38 2.05
CA ALA A 220 17.37 3.54 1.22
C ALA A 220 18.61 4.05 0.46
N SER A 221 18.38 4.90 -0.53
CA SER A 221 19.42 5.52 -1.36
C SER A 221 19.45 7.03 -1.17
N GLY A 222 20.66 7.61 -1.12
CA GLY A 222 20.85 9.06 -1.18
C GLY A 222 20.88 9.63 -2.61
N ASN A 223 20.78 8.78 -3.64
CA ASN A 223 20.77 9.21 -5.03
C ASN A 223 19.35 9.57 -5.50
N PRO A 224 19.07 10.82 -5.91
CA PRO A 224 17.75 11.26 -6.38
C PRO A 224 17.16 10.45 -7.56
N CYS A 225 18.02 9.79 -8.34
CA CYS A 225 17.61 8.95 -9.46
C CYS A 225 17.27 7.51 -9.08
N SER A 226 17.48 7.13 -7.82
CA SER A 226 17.12 5.80 -7.32
C SER A 226 15.62 5.68 -7.09
N GLU A 227 15.08 4.48 -7.32
CA GLU A 227 13.70 4.13 -6.96
C GLU A 227 13.47 4.10 -5.44
N THR A 228 14.53 3.95 -4.65
CA THR A 228 14.50 3.94 -3.17
C THR A 228 15.12 5.20 -2.57
N TYR A 229 15.09 6.32 -3.31
CA TYR A 229 15.60 7.60 -2.83
C TYR A 229 14.83 8.07 -1.59
N HIS A 230 15.51 8.31 -0.46
CA HIS A 230 14.85 8.69 0.80
C HIS A 230 14.38 10.16 0.85
N GLY A 231 14.82 11.01 -0.07
CA GLY A 231 14.53 12.44 -0.03
C GLY A 231 15.56 13.25 0.75
N PRO A 232 15.48 14.58 0.71
CA PRO A 232 16.47 15.47 1.32
C PRO A 232 16.45 15.47 2.86
N TYR A 233 15.32 15.16 3.48
CA TYR A 233 15.13 15.06 4.93
C TYR A 233 13.85 14.26 5.24
N ALA A 234 13.70 13.78 6.47
CA ALA A 234 12.52 13.02 6.88
C ALA A 234 11.25 13.87 6.80
N ASN A 235 10.18 13.27 6.26
CA ASN A 235 8.88 13.88 6.00
C ASN A 235 8.97 15.08 5.02
N SER A 236 9.91 15.03 4.07
CA SER A 236 10.03 16.04 3.01
C SER A 236 8.87 16.01 2.02
N GLU A 237 8.24 14.85 1.83
CA GLU A 237 7.15 14.70 0.90
C GLU A 237 5.85 15.19 1.53
N PRO A 238 5.11 16.11 0.90
CA PRO A 238 3.88 16.67 1.48
C PRO A 238 2.81 15.60 1.70
N GLU A 239 2.81 14.53 0.90
CA GLU A 239 1.95 13.36 1.06
C GLU A 239 2.23 12.65 2.40
N VAL A 240 3.51 12.39 2.70
CA VAL A 240 3.93 11.76 3.97
C VAL A 240 3.69 12.70 5.15
N LYS A 241 4.04 13.99 4.97
CA LYS A 241 3.89 15.01 6.01
C LYS A 241 2.43 15.19 6.44
N ALA A 242 1.48 15.11 5.50
CA ALA A 242 0.06 15.21 5.80
C ALA A 242 -0.41 14.08 6.75
N ILE A 243 0.02 12.84 6.51
CA ILE A 243 -0.30 11.71 7.39
C ILE A 243 0.37 11.88 8.75
N VAL A 244 1.64 12.27 8.79
CA VAL A 244 2.37 12.53 10.03
C VAL A 244 1.63 13.57 10.89
N ASP A 245 1.20 14.68 10.28
CA ASP A 245 0.47 15.73 10.98
C ASP A 245 -0.92 15.27 11.43
N PHE A 246 -1.63 14.49 10.61
CA PHE A 246 -2.91 13.89 10.97
C PHE A 246 -2.78 12.95 12.17
N VAL A 247 -1.83 12.01 12.12
CA VAL A 247 -1.61 11.02 13.19
C VAL A 247 -1.24 11.72 14.50
N LYS A 248 -0.33 12.71 14.46
CA LYS A 248 0.07 13.47 15.65
C LYS A 248 -1.05 14.33 16.22
N SER A 249 -1.85 14.96 15.35
CA SER A 249 -2.96 15.81 15.80
C SER A 249 -4.14 15.01 16.35
N HIS A 250 -4.42 13.83 15.79
CA HIS A 250 -5.43 12.92 16.32
C HIS A 250 -4.99 12.32 17.66
N GLY A 251 -3.76 11.81 17.76
CA GLY A 251 -3.16 11.32 19.00
C GLY A 251 -3.82 10.09 19.64
N ASN A 252 -4.79 9.44 18.97
CA ASN A 252 -5.52 8.29 19.51
C ASN A 252 -5.74 7.16 18.48
N ILE A 253 -4.85 7.05 17.49
CA ILE A 253 -4.83 5.93 16.55
C ILE A 253 -4.16 4.74 17.23
N LYS A 254 -4.80 3.57 17.20
CA LYS A 254 -4.39 2.33 17.88
C LYS A 254 -3.85 1.25 16.95
N ALA A 255 -4.27 1.29 15.68
CA ALA A 255 -3.73 0.43 14.64
C ALA A 255 -3.46 1.24 13.38
N PHE A 256 -2.39 0.89 12.67
CA PHE A 256 -1.99 1.52 11.43
C PHE A 256 -1.59 0.47 10.41
N ILE A 257 -2.32 0.37 9.32
CA ILE A 257 -2.13 -0.67 8.30
C ILE A 257 -1.82 0.00 6.96
N SER A 258 -0.59 -0.15 6.47
CA SER A 258 -0.16 0.38 5.16
C SER A 258 -0.08 -0.75 4.14
N ILE A 259 -0.85 -0.66 3.06
CA ILE A 259 -1.09 -1.76 2.13
C ILE A 259 -0.34 -1.53 0.80
N HIS A 260 0.49 -2.51 0.47
CA HIS A 260 1.38 -2.59 -0.68
C HIS A 260 1.09 -3.79 -1.59
N SER A 261 1.77 -3.88 -2.72
CA SER A 261 1.92 -5.11 -3.50
C SER A 261 3.31 -5.13 -4.14
N TYR A 262 3.89 -6.26 -4.50
CA TYR A 262 3.40 -7.63 -4.39
C TYR A 262 4.39 -8.45 -3.57
N SER A 263 3.95 -9.57 -3.01
CA SER A 263 4.79 -10.69 -2.53
C SER A 263 4.00 -11.67 -1.66
N GLN A 264 2.76 -11.36 -1.30
CA GLN A 264 1.96 -12.10 -0.31
C GLN A 264 2.65 -12.16 1.05
N LEU A 265 2.87 -10.99 1.66
CA LEU A 265 3.48 -10.84 2.99
C LEU A 265 2.57 -10.07 3.94
N LEU A 266 2.58 -10.44 5.22
CA LEU A 266 2.07 -9.62 6.32
C LEU A 266 3.23 -9.28 7.27
N LEU A 267 3.60 -8.02 7.31
CA LEU A 267 4.81 -7.54 7.96
C LEU A 267 4.48 -6.65 9.16
N TYR A 268 5.36 -6.65 10.15
CA TYR A 268 5.35 -5.71 11.28
C TYR A 268 6.75 -5.15 11.54
N PRO A 269 6.91 -4.12 12.39
CA PRO A 269 8.22 -3.56 12.72
C PRO A 269 9.21 -4.57 13.32
N TYR A 270 10.52 -4.39 13.16
CA TYR A 270 11.17 -3.26 12.49
C TYR A 270 11.71 -3.61 11.10
N GLY A 271 11.80 -2.62 10.22
CA GLY A 271 12.53 -2.68 8.95
C GLY A 271 13.96 -2.15 9.03
N TYR A 272 14.18 -1.07 9.78
CA TYR A 272 15.46 -0.36 9.79
C TYR A 272 16.52 -0.97 10.74
N THR A 273 16.10 -1.79 11.70
CA THR A 273 16.96 -2.39 12.73
C THR A 273 16.64 -3.86 12.94
N SER A 274 17.64 -4.64 13.37
CA SER A 274 17.49 -6.05 13.74
C SER A 274 17.07 -6.25 15.19
N THR A 275 17.03 -5.18 15.99
CA THR A 275 16.46 -5.24 17.35
C THR A 275 14.96 -5.49 17.21
N PRO A 276 14.41 -6.56 17.80
CA PRO A 276 12.98 -6.83 17.75
C PRO A 276 12.15 -5.72 18.38
N ALA A 277 10.92 -5.55 17.90
CA ALA A 277 9.91 -4.73 18.58
C ALA A 277 9.64 -5.29 19.99
N PRO A 278 9.48 -4.44 21.03
CA PRO A 278 9.08 -4.91 22.36
C PRO A 278 7.85 -5.82 22.36
N ASP A 279 6.91 -5.59 21.45
CA ASP A 279 5.67 -6.36 21.29
C ASP A 279 5.77 -7.49 20.24
N GLU A 280 6.97 -7.86 19.77
CA GLU A 280 7.18 -8.83 18.67
C GLU A 280 6.33 -10.09 18.82
N LYS A 281 6.29 -10.69 20.03
CA LYS A 281 5.53 -11.92 20.28
C LYS A 281 4.05 -11.75 19.93
N GLU A 282 3.43 -10.67 20.39
CA GLU A 282 2.01 -10.42 20.15
C GLU A 282 1.73 -10.07 18.68
N LEU A 283 2.61 -9.26 18.07
CA LEU A 283 2.51 -8.92 16.65
C LEU A 283 2.65 -10.16 15.76
N HIS A 284 3.54 -11.09 16.13
CA HIS A 284 3.73 -12.36 15.43
C HIS A 284 2.51 -13.27 15.54
N GLU A 285 1.98 -13.48 16.75
CA GLU A 285 0.77 -14.28 16.98
C GLU A 285 -0.46 -13.68 16.29
N LEU A 286 -0.60 -12.36 16.28
CA LEU A 286 -1.67 -11.68 15.56
C LEU A 286 -1.51 -11.83 14.03
N SER A 287 -0.29 -11.74 13.51
CA SER A 287 0.00 -11.94 12.09
C SER A 287 -0.34 -13.36 11.63
N GLU A 288 0.00 -14.36 12.44
CA GLU A 288 -0.34 -15.76 12.18
C GLU A 288 -1.87 -15.95 12.05
N LYS A 289 -2.64 -15.40 13.00
CA LYS A 289 -4.12 -15.46 12.97
C LYS A 289 -4.69 -14.75 11.75
N ALA A 290 -4.18 -13.56 11.42
CA ALA A 290 -4.63 -12.77 10.29
C ALA A 290 -4.35 -13.49 8.96
N VAL A 291 -3.15 -14.05 8.79
CA VAL A 291 -2.80 -14.85 7.61
C VAL A 291 -3.63 -16.12 7.52
N ALA A 292 -3.87 -16.84 8.62
CA ALA A 292 -4.74 -18.00 8.62
C ALA A 292 -6.17 -17.67 8.16
N ALA A 293 -6.72 -16.53 8.61
CA ALA A 293 -8.02 -16.04 8.18
C ALA A 293 -8.03 -15.69 6.68
N LEU A 294 -7.01 -15.00 6.18
CA LEU A 294 -6.85 -14.70 4.75
C LEU A 294 -6.79 -15.97 3.91
N SER A 295 -5.91 -16.90 4.28
CA SER A 295 -5.71 -18.17 3.55
C SER A 295 -6.96 -19.05 3.55
N SER A 296 -7.88 -18.88 4.50
CA SER A 296 -9.10 -19.69 4.59
C SER A 296 -10.05 -19.55 3.39
N LEU A 297 -9.99 -18.41 2.68
CA LEU A 297 -10.94 -18.13 1.59
C LEU A 297 -10.52 -18.76 0.27
N TYR A 298 -9.26 -18.54 -0.13
CA TYR A 298 -8.75 -18.95 -1.45
C TYR A 298 -7.50 -19.84 -1.40
N GLY A 299 -7.02 -20.19 -0.20
CA GLY A 299 -5.78 -20.95 -0.04
C GLY A 299 -4.52 -20.12 -0.34
N THR A 300 -4.64 -18.79 -0.44
CA THR A 300 -3.53 -17.90 -0.75
C THR A 300 -2.52 -17.90 0.39
N ASN A 301 -1.29 -18.30 0.10
CA ASN A 301 -0.26 -18.47 1.11
C ASN A 301 0.51 -17.16 1.34
N TYR A 302 0.42 -16.60 2.54
CA TYR A 302 1.20 -15.44 2.95
C TYR A 302 2.32 -15.85 3.90
N LYS A 303 3.49 -15.21 3.77
CA LYS A 303 4.51 -15.23 4.84
C LYS A 303 4.29 -14.06 5.78
N TYR A 304 4.76 -14.18 7.01
CA TYR A 304 4.67 -13.09 7.97
C TYR A 304 5.87 -13.03 8.90
N GLY A 305 6.12 -11.85 9.46
CA GLY A 305 7.26 -11.59 10.35
C GLY A 305 7.67 -10.12 10.35
N SER A 306 8.77 -9.81 11.03
CA SER A 306 9.30 -8.45 10.98
C SER A 306 9.80 -8.11 9.56
N ILE A 307 9.69 -6.84 9.15
CA ILE A 307 10.11 -6.37 7.82
C ILE A 307 11.54 -6.83 7.52
N ILE A 308 12.49 -6.56 8.42
CA ILE A 308 13.91 -6.83 8.18
C ILE A 308 14.22 -8.32 7.92
N THR A 309 13.48 -9.23 8.55
CA THR A 309 13.73 -10.68 8.47
C THR A 309 12.92 -11.35 7.36
N THR A 310 11.77 -10.79 7.00
CA THR A 310 10.82 -11.42 6.08
C THR A 310 10.97 -10.91 4.64
N ILE A 311 11.26 -9.61 4.49
CA ILE A 311 11.56 -9.00 3.19
C ILE A 311 13.03 -8.60 3.16
N TYR A 312 13.43 -7.44 3.67
CA TYR A 312 14.81 -6.98 3.70
C TYR A 312 14.92 -5.76 4.61
N LYS A 313 16.15 -5.39 4.94
CA LYS A 313 16.43 -4.16 5.70
C LYS A 313 15.99 -2.93 4.91
N ALA A 314 15.07 -2.15 5.47
CA ALA A 314 14.51 -0.95 4.85
C ALA A 314 14.37 0.16 5.89
N SER A 315 15.01 1.31 5.64
CA SER A 315 14.94 2.48 6.53
C SER A 315 13.87 3.49 6.13
N GLY A 316 13.30 4.20 7.09
CA GLY A 316 12.36 5.30 6.85
C GLY A 316 10.98 4.82 6.38
N SER A 317 10.55 3.66 6.87
CA SER A 317 9.26 3.06 6.51
C SER A 317 8.10 3.60 7.36
N THR A 318 6.89 3.54 6.81
CA THR A 318 5.65 4.00 7.45
C THR A 318 5.43 3.33 8.81
N VAL A 319 5.46 2.00 8.85
CA VAL A 319 5.07 1.23 10.04
C VAL A 319 6.13 1.25 11.15
N ASP A 320 7.40 1.43 10.79
CA ASP A 320 8.45 1.68 11.78
C ASP A 320 8.22 3.02 12.50
N TRP A 321 7.82 4.05 11.74
CA TRP A 321 7.53 5.37 12.31
C TRP A 321 6.30 5.35 13.20
N THR A 322 5.19 4.77 12.73
CA THR A 322 3.94 4.72 13.52
C THR A 322 4.10 3.93 14.80
N TYR A 323 4.83 2.82 14.77
CA TYR A 323 5.17 2.04 15.96
C TYR A 323 6.05 2.83 16.94
N ASN A 324 7.04 3.57 16.44
CA ASN A 324 7.84 4.48 17.26
C ASN A 324 7.01 5.63 17.86
N GLN A 325 5.85 5.99 17.29
CA GLN A 325 4.91 6.95 17.89
C GLN A 325 3.97 6.32 18.94
N GLY A 326 4.10 5.02 19.22
CA GLY A 326 3.25 4.31 20.19
C GLY A 326 2.00 3.67 19.57
N ILE A 327 1.90 3.59 18.25
CA ILE A 327 0.85 2.80 17.58
C ILE A 327 1.31 1.35 17.54
N LYS A 328 0.92 0.55 18.53
CA LYS A 328 1.38 -0.82 18.73
C LYS A 328 1.06 -1.71 17.54
N TYR A 329 -0.18 -1.67 17.04
CA TYR A 329 -0.63 -2.53 15.94
C TYR A 329 -0.33 -1.90 14.58
N SER A 330 0.95 -1.79 14.26
CA SER A 330 1.44 -1.28 12.98
C SER A 330 1.81 -2.42 12.03
N PHE A 331 1.13 -2.53 10.90
CA PHE A 331 1.28 -3.64 9.95
C PHE A 331 1.42 -3.15 8.50
N THR A 332 2.20 -3.90 7.72
CA THR A 332 2.30 -3.72 6.27
C THR A 332 1.80 -4.98 5.57
N PHE A 333 0.89 -4.83 4.62
CA PHE A 333 0.53 -5.92 3.70
C PHE A 333 1.29 -5.78 2.40
N GLU A 334 1.82 -6.87 1.87
CA GLU A 334 2.23 -7.00 0.47
C GLU A 334 1.24 -7.95 -0.20
N LEU A 335 0.32 -7.43 -1.01
CA LEU A 335 -0.77 -8.21 -1.59
C LEU A 335 -0.30 -9.18 -2.69
N ARG A 336 -1.26 -9.78 -3.41
CA ARG A 336 -0.99 -10.63 -4.56
C ARG A 336 -0.19 -9.91 -5.65
N ASP A 337 0.56 -10.63 -6.47
CA ASP A 337 0.86 -12.06 -6.42
C ASP A 337 2.29 -12.32 -5.90
N THR A 338 2.92 -13.42 -6.31
CA THR A 338 4.31 -13.74 -5.98
C THR A 338 5.25 -13.58 -7.17
N GLY A 339 4.87 -12.78 -8.17
CA GLY A 339 5.72 -12.37 -9.30
C GLY A 339 5.17 -12.65 -10.69
N ARG A 340 4.25 -13.62 -10.86
CA ARG A 340 3.74 -14.02 -12.19
C ARG A 340 3.21 -12.82 -12.99
N TYR A 341 2.51 -11.92 -12.33
CA TYR A 341 2.07 -10.65 -12.86
C TYR A 341 2.71 -9.45 -12.15
N GLY A 342 3.14 -9.63 -10.89
CA GLY A 342 3.73 -8.57 -10.09
C GLY A 342 2.78 -7.38 -9.98
N PHE A 343 3.25 -6.20 -10.37
CA PHE A 343 2.45 -4.97 -10.36
C PHE A 343 1.33 -4.91 -11.42
N LEU A 344 1.30 -5.84 -12.38
CA LEU A 344 0.33 -5.90 -13.49
C LEU A 344 -0.73 -7.00 -13.24
N LEU A 345 -1.16 -7.13 -11.98
CA LEU A 345 -2.13 -8.14 -11.57
C LEU A 345 -3.45 -7.97 -12.38
N PRO A 346 -3.97 -9.03 -13.04
CA PRO A 346 -5.18 -8.93 -13.85
C PRO A 346 -6.39 -8.44 -13.05
N ALA A 347 -7.24 -7.60 -13.65
CA ALA A 347 -8.36 -6.95 -12.97
C ALA A 347 -9.33 -7.94 -12.30
N LYS A 348 -9.52 -9.12 -12.92
CA LYS A 348 -10.30 -10.24 -12.34
C LYS A 348 -9.80 -10.76 -10.97
N GLN A 349 -8.59 -10.41 -10.54
CA GLN A 349 -8.04 -10.75 -9.23
C GLN A 349 -8.22 -9.65 -8.19
N ILE A 350 -8.75 -8.48 -8.54
CA ILE A 350 -9.01 -7.38 -7.60
C ILE A 350 -9.94 -7.85 -6.47
N VAL A 351 -11.14 -8.30 -6.82
CA VAL A 351 -12.14 -8.74 -5.83
C VAL A 351 -11.65 -9.91 -4.98
N PRO A 352 -11.08 -11.01 -5.55
CA PRO A 352 -10.50 -12.07 -4.74
C PRO A 352 -9.40 -11.60 -3.77
N THR A 353 -8.56 -10.66 -4.19
CA THR A 353 -7.50 -10.09 -3.34
C THR A 353 -8.10 -9.26 -2.21
N ALA A 354 -9.11 -8.44 -2.51
CA ALA A 354 -9.79 -7.62 -1.51
C ALA A 354 -10.55 -8.48 -0.50
N GLU A 355 -11.29 -9.49 -0.94
CA GLU A 355 -12.09 -10.36 -0.06
C GLU A 355 -11.23 -11.13 0.96
N GLU A 356 -10.11 -11.74 0.52
CA GLU A 356 -9.23 -12.47 1.43
C GLU A 356 -8.50 -11.52 2.38
N THR A 357 -8.06 -10.36 1.90
CA THR A 357 -7.38 -9.35 2.71
C THR A 357 -8.31 -8.78 3.77
N TRP A 358 -9.60 -8.61 3.45
CA TRP A 358 -10.61 -8.16 4.39
C TRP A 358 -10.74 -9.08 5.60
N LEU A 359 -10.58 -10.40 5.43
CA LEU A 359 -10.59 -11.33 6.56
C LEU A 359 -9.41 -11.08 7.51
N ALA A 360 -8.21 -10.85 6.99
CA ALA A 360 -7.06 -10.47 7.81
C ALA A 360 -7.24 -9.12 8.50
N LEU A 361 -7.76 -8.12 7.78
CA LEU A 361 -8.04 -6.80 8.34
C LEU A 361 -9.03 -6.90 9.51
N LYS A 362 -10.11 -7.68 9.36
CA LYS A 362 -11.07 -7.91 10.46
C LYS A 362 -10.42 -8.53 11.69
N VAL A 363 -9.51 -9.48 11.53
CA VAL A 363 -8.76 -10.06 12.67
C VAL A 363 -7.94 -9.00 13.40
N ILE A 364 -7.21 -8.15 12.67
CA ILE A 364 -6.39 -7.07 13.26
C ILE A 364 -7.28 -6.03 13.96
N MET A 365 -8.37 -5.62 13.33
CA MET A 365 -9.31 -4.65 13.90
C MET A 365 -9.98 -5.19 15.18
N GLN A 366 -10.41 -6.46 15.17
CA GLN A 366 -11.00 -7.10 16.34
C GLN A 366 -9.99 -7.23 17.49
N HIS A 367 -8.75 -7.63 17.19
CA HIS A 367 -7.69 -7.69 18.21
C HIS A 367 -7.43 -6.31 18.82
N THR A 368 -7.42 -5.26 17.98
CA THR A 368 -7.23 -3.88 18.44
C THR A 368 -8.33 -3.43 19.40
N LEU A 369 -9.59 -3.79 19.12
CA LEU A 369 -10.73 -3.52 19.99
C LEU A 369 -10.61 -4.25 21.35
N GLU A 370 -10.21 -5.52 21.33
CA GLU A 370 -10.17 -6.39 22.51
C GLU A 370 -8.96 -6.13 23.42
N HIS A 371 -7.91 -5.48 22.90
CA HIS A 371 -6.65 -5.23 23.61
C HIS A 371 -6.30 -3.73 23.60
N PRO A 372 -7.13 -2.87 24.23
CA PRO A 372 -6.89 -1.44 24.30
C PRO A 372 -5.68 -1.13 25.18
N TYR A 373 -4.95 -0.06 24.84
CA TYR A 373 -3.79 0.42 25.59
C TYR A 373 -3.70 1.95 25.59
#